data_AF-A0A934RBI2-F1
#
_entry.id   AF-A0A934RBI2-F1
#
_cell.length_a   1.000
_cell.length_b   1.000
_cell.length_c   1.000
_cell.angle_alpha   90.00
_cell.angle_beta   90.00
_cell.angle_gamma   90.00
#
_symmetry.space_group_name_H-M   'P 1'
#
loop_
_entity.id
_entity.type
_entity.pdbx_description
1 polymer ?
#
loop_
_entity_poly.entity_id
_entity_poly.type
_entity_poly.pdbx_seq_one_letter_code
_entity_poly.pdbx_strand_id
1 'polypeptide(L)'
;MTLHKHSHGARSLPFKRAYVAAMIVTFIHYMAVVATLTLIFILIRTQDNKVAMWLLGALALVGATWGIGYIFRRAATCPLCKGTPLVDTRAAKHRKAVRLKPLNFGATALLQLTFSNRFRCMYCGTPFDLLRKPGSHHERGGF
;
A
#
# COMPACT_ATOMS: atom_id res chain seq x y z
N MET A 1 22.38 5.70 0.99
CA MET A 1 21.18 4.83 0.86
C MET A 1 21.53 3.49 1.52
N THR A 2 21.39 3.40 2.84
CA THR A 2 21.87 2.27 3.65
C THR A 2 20.91 1.09 3.55
N LEU A 3 21.35 0.02 2.90
CA LEU A 3 20.73 -1.30 2.89
C LEU A 3 20.60 -1.81 4.34
N HIS A 4 19.41 -1.69 4.93
CA HIS A 4 19.11 -2.22 6.26
C HIS A 4 19.04 -3.76 6.21
N LYS A 5 20.22 -4.36 6.40
CA LYS A 5 20.43 -5.78 6.76
C LYS A 5 19.80 -6.01 8.14
N HIS A 6 18.77 -6.86 8.20
CA HIS A 6 18.45 -7.80 9.29
C HIS A 6 17.12 -8.51 8.97
N SER A 7 17.24 -9.53 8.13
CA SER A 7 16.20 -10.42 7.64
C SER A 7 16.00 -11.58 8.63
N HIS A 8 15.38 -11.33 9.79
CA HIS A 8 14.65 -12.43 10.43
C HIS A 8 13.55 -12.84 9.46
N GLY A 9 13.53 -14.12 9.06
CA GLY A 9 12.75 -14.63 7.92
C GLY A 9 11.32 -14.08 7.87
N ALA A 10 10.98 -13.41 6.77
CA ALA A 10 9.66 -12.80 6.58
C ALA A 10 8.56 -13.87 6.68
N ARG A 11 7.55 -13.64 7.52
CA ARG A 11 6.48 -14.62 7.78
C ARG A 11 5.48 -14.65 6.64
N SER A 12 4.89 -15.82 6.37
CA SER A 12 3.76 -15.95 5.44
C SER A 12 2.51 -15.27 5.99
N LEU A 13 1.70 -14.66 5.12
CA LEU A 13 0.42 -14.06 5.49
C LEU A 13 -0.73 -15.05 5.26
N PRO A 14 -1.51 -15.41 6.31
CA PRO A 14 -2.63 -16.32 6.15
C PRO A 14 -3.76 -15.71 5.30
N PHE A 15 -4.01 -14.40 5.42
CA PHE A 15 -5.11 -13.70 4.76
C PHE A 15 -4.63 -12.76 3.64
N LYS A 16 -4.01 -13.30 2.58
CA LYS A 16 -3.42 -12.51 1.48
C LYS A 16 -4.43 -11.71 0.63
N ARG A 17 -5.70 -12.13 0.56
CA ARG A 17 -6.72 -11.54 -0.34
C ARG A 17 -6.93 -10.05 -0.08
N ALA A 18 -7.08 -9.64 1.19
CA ALA A 18 -7.28 -8.23 1.54
C ALA A 18 -6.07 -7.35 1.17
N TYR A 19 -4.85 -7.87 1.32
CA TYR A 19 -3.62 -7.18 0.95
C TYR A 19 -3.51 -7.00 -0.57
N VAL A 20 -3.81 -8.05 -1.34
CA VAL A 20 -3.80 -7.99 -2.81
C VAL A 20 -4.88 -7.04 -3.33
N ALA A 21 -6.10 -7.10 -2.77
CA ALA A 21 -7.18 -6.17 -3.14
C ALA A 21 -6.79 -4.71 -2.83
N ALA A 22 -6.26 -4.45 -1.63
CA ALA A 22 -5.78 -3.11 -1.26
C ALA A 22 -4.68 -2.62 -2.20
N MET A 23 -3.75 -3.50 -2.61
CA MET A 23 -2.69 -3.19 -3.56
C MET A 23 -3.24 -2.80 -4.93
N ILE A 24 -4.13 -3.62 -5.51
CA ILE A 24 -4.73 -3.37 -6.82
C ILE A 24 -5.53 -2.06 -6.82
N VAL A 25 -6.40 -1.86 -5.81
CA VAL A 25 -7.21 -0.65 -5.72
C VAL A 25 -6.35 0.60 -5.54
N THR A 26 -5.28 0.51 -4.74
CA THR A 26 -4.34 1.63 -4.57
C THR A 26 -3.59 1.93 -5.86
N PHE A 27 -3.20 0.91 -6.63
CA PHE A 27 -2.56 1.10 -7.92
C PHE A 27 -3.49 1.82 -8.91
N ILE A 28 -4.75 1.37 -9.02
CA ILE A 28 -5.78 2.03 -9.84
C ILE A 28 -6.00 3.48 -9.37
N HIS A 29 -6.06 3.72 -8.06
CA HIS A 29 -6.20 5.06 -7.50
C HIS A 29 -5.06 5.99 -7.94
N TYR A 30 -3.81 5.55 -7.89
CA TYR A 30 -2.68 6.37 -8.34
C TYR A 30 -2.75 6.68 -9.84
N MET A 31 -3.12 5.69 -10.67
CA MET A 31 -3.33 5.93 -12.11
C MET A 31 -4.47 6.94 -12.36
N ALA A 32 -5.56 6.85 -11.60
CA ALA A 32 -6.67 7.79 -11.67
C ALA A 32 -6.24 9.22 -11.27
N VAL A 33 -5.45 9.36 -10.19
CA VAL A 33 -4.90 10.65 -9.76
C VAL A 33 -4.03 11.28 -10.85
N VAL A 34 -3.13 10.50 -11.47
CA VAL A 34 -2.30 10.99 -12.59
C VAL A 34 -3.17 11.42 -13.77
N ALA A 35 -4.18 10.63 -14.14
CA ALA A 35 -5.13 11.00 -15.20
C ALA A 35 -5.88 12.29 -14.88
N THR A 36 -6.36 12.47 -13.64
CA THR A 36 -7.01 13.71 -13.18
C THR A 36 -6.08 14.91 -13.32
N LEU A 37 -4.82 14.80 -12.88
CA LEU A 37 -3.85 15.90 -13.00
C LEU A 37 -3.59 16.28 -14.46
N THR A 38 -3.47 15.29 -15.35
CA THR A 38 -3.31 15.52 -16.79
C THR A 38 -4.55 16.22 -17.38
N LEU A 39 -5.76 15.80 -17.01
CA LEU A 39 -7.00 16.43 -17.47
C LEU A 39 -7.14 17.87 -16.97
N ILE A 40 -6.73 18.16 -15.72
CA ILE A 40 -6.69 19.53 -15.20
C ILE A 40 -5.76 20.40 -16.06
N PHE A 41 -4.56 19.90 -16.37
CA PHE A 41 -3.61 20.62 -17.22
C PHE A 41 -4.18 20.89 -18.61
N ILE A 42 -4.80 19.88 -19.25
CA ILE A 42 -5.43 20.03 -20.56
C ILE A 42 -6.57 21.05 -20.50
N LEU A 43 -7.43 20.98 -19.49
CA LEU A 43 -8.55 21.89 -19.32
C LEU A 43 -8.09 23.35 -19.20
N ILE A 44 -7.02 23.61 -18.45
CA ILE A 44 -6.43 24.96 -18.32
C ILE A 44 -5.94 25.47 -19.69
N ARG A 45 -5.48 24.58 -20.58
CA ARG A 45 -4.94 24.95 -21.89
C ARG A 45 -6.00 25.10 -22.98
N THR A 46 -7.05 24.28 -22.98
CA THR A 46 -8.05 24.24 -24.06
C THR A 46 -9.38 24.89 -23.72
N GLN A 47 -9.72 25.01 -22.43
CA GLN A 47 -11.03 25.46 -21.94
C GLN A 47 -12.23 24.73 -22.59
N ASP A 48 -12.04 23.48 -23.01
CA ASP A 48 -13.09 22.67 -23.65
C ASP A 48 -14.03 22.04 -22.61
N ASN A 49 -15.33 22.26 -22.78
CA ASN A 49 -16.40 21.69 -21.96
C ASN A 49 -16.38 20.14 -21.95
N LYS A 50 -15.93 19.49 -23.03
CA LYS A 50 -15.79 18.02 -23.06
C LYS A 50 -14.74 17.54 -22.06
N VAL A 51 -13.62 18.25 -21.95
CA VAL A 51 -12.55 17.93 -21.00
C VAL A 51 -13.05 18.13 -19.56
N ALA A 52 -13.88 19.15 -19.32
CA ALA A 52 -14.51 19.35 -18.02
C ALA A 52 -15.40 18.17 -17.61
N MET A 53 -16.18 17.60 -18.53
CA MET A 53 -16.99 16.40 -18.26
C MET A 53 -16.12 15.18 -17.92
N TRP A 54 -15.04 14.94 -18.68
CA TRP A 54 -14.08 13.87 -18.37
C TRP A 54 -13.39 14.07 -17.02
N LEU A 55 -13.06 15.31 -16.67
CA LEU A 55 -12.46 15.66 -15.38
C LEU A 55 -13.40 15.33 -14.22
N LEU A 56 -14.69 15.64 -14.33
CA LEU A 56 -15.70 15.26 -13.32
C LEU A 56 -15.76 13.75 -13.13
N GLY A 57 -15.75 12.98 -14.23
CA GLY A 57 -15.68 11.52 -14.17
C GLY A 57 -14.41 11.00 -13.49
N ALA A 58 -13.25 11.58 -13.81
CA ALA A 58 -11.98 11.22 -13.20
C ALA A 58 -11.95 11.54 -11.68
N LEU A 59 -12.48 12.70 -11.28
CA LEU A 59 -12.60 13.08 -9.86
C LEU A 59 -13.50 12.10 -9.09
N ALA A 60 -14.65 11.73 -9.67
CA ALA A 60 -15.54 10.73 -9.08
C ALA A 60 -14.82 9.37 -8.91
N LEU A 61 -14.05 8.95 -9.92
CA LEU A 61 -13.25 7.72 -9.86
C LEU A 61 -12.16 7.77 -8.77
N VAL A 62 -11.47 8.90 -8.62
CA VAL A 62 -10.48 9.12 -7.55
C VAL A 62 -11.15 8.99 -6.18
N GLY A 63 -12.31 9.61 -5.98
CA GLY A 63 -13.07 9.51 -4.73
C GLY A 63 -13.54 8.09 -4.43
N ALA A 64 -14.10 7.40 -5.43
CA ALA A 64 -14.57 6.02 -5.29
C ALA A 64 -13.41 5.05 -4.94
N THR A 65 -12.31 5.13 -5.70
CA THR A 65 -11.13 4.28 -5.46
C THR A 65 -10.46 4.57 -4.12
N TRP A 66 -10.46 5.83 -3.67
CA TRP A 66 -9.97 6.20 -2.35
C TRP A 66 -10.78 5.54 -1.23
N GLY A 67 -12.12 5.62 -1.31
CA GLY A 67 -13.05 5.04 -0.34
C GLY A 67 -13.00 3.51 -0.32
N ILE A 68 -13.11 2.86 -1.48
CA ILE A 68 -13.01 1.41 -1.62
C ILE A 68 -11.64 0.93 -1.12
N GLY A 69 -10.57 1.63 -1.52
CA GLY A 69 -9.21 1.31 -1.08
C GLY A 69 -9.04 1.46 0.43
N TYR A 70 -9.72 2.42 1.06
CA TYR A 70 -9.70 2.57 2.52
C TYR A 70 -10.33 1.37 3.24
N ILE A 71 -11.46 0.84 2.73
CA ILE A 71 -12.12 -0.35 3.29
C ILE A 71 -11.18 -1.56 3.22
N PHE A 72 -10.58 -1.83 2.07
CA PHE A 72 -9.65 -2.96 1.92
C PHE A 72 -8.38 -2.79 2.78
N ARG A 73 -7.84 -1.57 2.88
CA ARG A 73 -6.70 -1.28 3.76
C ARG A 73 -7.03 -1.49 5.24
N ARG A 74 -8.26 -1.19 5.67
CA ARG A 74 -8.73 -1.50 7.03
C ARG A 74 -8.94 -3.00 7.25
N ALA A 75 -9.41 -3.73 6.24
CA ALA A 75 -9.58 -5.19 6.34
C ALA A 75 -8.23 -5.94 6.39
N ALA A 76 -7.17 -5.36 5.83
CA ALA A 76 -5.82 -5.90 5.90
C ALA A 76 -5.23 -5.74 7.32
N THR A 77 -5.45 -6.75 8.16
CA THR A 77 -4.94 -6.81 9.54
C THR A 77 -3.67 -7.64 9.65
N CYS A 78 -2.82 -7.28 10.61
CA CYS A 78 -1.63 -8.06 10.95
C CYS A 78 -2.04 -9.32 11.72
N PRO A 79 -1.61 -10.53 11.33
CA PRO A 79 -2.00 -11.76 12.04
C PRO A 79 -1.48 -11.82 13.48
N LEU A 80 -0.36 -11.13 13.79
CA LEU A 80 0.26 -11.08 15.11
C LEU A 80 -0.40 -10.04 16.02
N CYS A 81 -0.31 -8.75 15.68
CA CYS A 81 -0.77 -7.68 16.56
C CYS A 81 -2.20 -7.20 16.27
N LYS A 82 -2.88 -7.77 15.27
CA LYS A 82 -4.23 -7.41 14.80
C LYS A 82 -4.42 -5.96 14.33
N GLY A 83 -3.41 -5.11 14.42
CA GLY A 83 -3.42 -3.75 13.86
C GLY A 83 -3.49 -3.74 12.34
N THR A 84 -3.79 -2.57 11.77
CA THR A 84 -3.97 -2.36 10.32
C THR A 84 -2.72 -1.76 9.68
N PRO A 85 -1.72 -2.58 9.23
CA PRO A 85 -0.44 -2.07 8.75
C PRO A 85 -0.50 -1.18 7.50
N LEU A 86 -1.63 -1.12 6.80
CA LEU A 86 -1.80 -0.27 5.62
C LEU A 86 -2.53 1.04 5.91
N VAL A 87 -3.03 1.22 7.13
CA VAL A 87 -3.70 2.44 7.59
C VAL A 87 -2.89 3.05 8.72
N ASP A 88 -2.52 4.32 8.56
CA ASP A 88 -1.81 5.05 9.60
C ASP A 88 -2.80 5.39 10.73
N THR A 89 -2.67 4.71 11.87
CA THR A 89 -3.45 5.01 13.08
C THR A 89 -2.58 5.79 14.07
N ARG A 90 -3.19 6.35 15.11
CA ARG A 90 -2.47 7.09 16.16
C ARG A 90 -1.68 6.19 17.13
N ALA A 91 -1.65 4.87 16.90
CA ALA A 91 -0.87 3.97 17.73
C ALA A 91 0.64 4.20 17.56
N ALA A 92 1.39 3.91 18.63
CA ALA A 92 2.84 4.02 18.62
C ALA A 92 3.45 3.13 17.52
N LYS A 93 4.34 3.73 16.72
CA LYS A 93 5.00 3.06 15.60
C LYS A 93 6.28 2.40 16.07
N HIS A 94 6.53 1.20 15.58
CA HIS A 94 7.74 0.47 15.89
C HIS A 94 8.97 1.23 15.39
N ARG A 95 10.09 1.20 16.14
CA ARG A 95 11.36 1.85 15.75
C ARG A 95 11.88 1.41 14.38
N LYS A 96 11.55 0.19 13.97
CA LYS A 96 11.93 -0.41 12.67
C LYS A 96 10.92 -0.12 11.54
N ALA A 97 9.87 0.65 11.79
CA ALA A 97 8.93 1.03 10.76
C ALA A 97 9.58 2.01 9.77
N VAL A 98 9.42 1.77 8.48
CA VAL A 98 10.01 2.60 7.43
C VAL A 98 8.95 3.52 6.86
N ARG A 99 9.30 4.80 6.69
CA ARG A 99 8.48 5.80 6.01
C ARG A 99 9.32 6.45 4.92
N LEU A 100 8.85 6.38 3.68
CA LEU A 100 9.41 7.15 2.59
C LEU A 100 8.72 8.52 2.57
N LYS A 101 9.41 9.60 2.94
CA LYS A 101 8.83 10.96 2.83
C LYS A 101 8.73 11.33 1.33
N PRO A 102 7.63 11.95 0.85
CA PRO A 102 6.53 12.56 1.62
C PRO A 102 5.41 11.60 2.07
N LEU A 103 5.42 10.34 1.64
CA LEU A 103 4.38 9.36 1.91
C LEU A 103 4.28 8.99 3.40
N ASN A 104 3.12 8.47 3.81
CA ASN A 104 2.90 7.95 5.16
C ASN A 104 3.40 6.48 5.28
N PHE A 105 3.37 5.92 6.49
CA PHE A 105 3.86 4.55 6.74
C PHE A 105 3.04 3.50 5.98
N GLY A 106 1.71 3.66 5.92
CA GLY A 106 0.83 2.72 5.21
C GLY A 106 1.07 2.73 3.69
N ALA A 107 1.23 3.92 3.11
CA ALA A 107 1.55 4.11 1.70
C ALA A 107 2.95 3.55 1.37
N THR A 108 3.92 3.72 2.28
CA THR A 108 5.25 3.11 2.13
C THR A 108 5.15 1.58 2.15
N ALA A 109 4.35 1.02 3.07
CA ALA A 109 4.13 -0.43 3.12
C ALA A 109 3.42 -0.97 1.86
N LEU A 110 2.45 -0.23 1.31
CA LEU A 110 1.80 -0.55 0.04
C LEU A 110 2.80 -0.54 -1.12
N LEU A 111 3.68 0.45 -1.20
CA LEU A 111 4.72 0.49 -2.22
C LEU A 111 5.68 -0.70 -2.12
N GLN A 112 6.15 -1.01 -0.92
CA GLN A 112 7.00 -2.18 -0.70
C GLN A 112 6.27 -3.48 -1.08
N LEU A 113 4.96 -3.55 -0.82
CA LEU A 113 4.14 -4.67 -1.23
C LEU A 113 4.05 -4.77 -2.75
N THR A 114 3.79 -3.67 -3.45
CA THR A 114 3.70 -3.64 -4.92
C THR A 114 5.01 -4.02 -5.59
N PHE A 115 6.16 -3.51 -5.11
CA PHE A 115 7.45 -3.71 -5.77
C PHE A 115 8.22 -4.94 -5.31
N SER A 116 8.08 -5.34 -4.04
CA SER A 116 8.89 -6.41 -3.44
C SER A 116 8.07 -7.56 -2.90
N ASN A 117 6.73 -7.51 -3.00
CA ASN A 117 5.80 -8.47 -2.38
C ASN A 117 6.07 -8.69 -0.88
N ARG A 118 6.72 -7.74 -0.24
CA ARG A 118 7.16 -7.81 1.16
C ARG A 118 6.82 -6.49 1.82
N PHE A 119 6.45 -6.54 3.08
CA PHE A 119 6.30 -5.34 3.89
C PHE A 119 6.62 -5.64 5.35
N ARG A 120 6.83 -4.59 6.14
CA ARG A 120 6.98 -4.70 7.59
C ARG A 120 5.79 -4.05 8.26
N CYS A 121 5.15 -4.73 9.19
CA CYS A 121 4.07 -4.12 9.97
C CYS A 121 4.61 -2.92 10.75
N MET A 122 3.96 -1.76 10.63
CA MET A 122 4.40 -0.53 11.28
C MET A 122 4.25 -0.55 12.82
N TYR A 123 3.40 -1.42 13.36
CA TYR A 123 3.11 -1.50 14.81
C TYR A 123 3.99 -2.52 15.53
N CYS A 124 4.01 -3.78 15.08
CA CYS A 124 4.81 -4.84 15.73
C CYS A 124 6.20 -5.03 15.10
N GLY A 125 6.50 -4.34 14.01
CA GLY A 125 7.80 -4.43 13.34
C GLY A 125 8.09 -5.77 12.65
N THR A 126 7.13 -6.71 12.60
CA THR A 126 7.34 -8.03 11.98
C THR A 126 7.33 -7.93 10.44
N PRO A 127 8.33 -8.50 9.74
CA PRO A 127 8.33 -8.58 8.28
C PRO A 127 7.43 -9.71 7.78
N PHE A 128 6.68 -9.43 6.71
CA PHE A 128 5.82 -10.37 6.03
C PHE A 128 6.14 -10.43 4.53
N ASP A 129 5.92 -11.60 3.94
CA ASP A 129 6.08 -11.88 2.51
C ASP A 129 4.77 -12.47 1.97
N LEU A 130 4.24 -11.84 0.92
CA LEU A 130 2.98 -12.21 0.28
C LEU A 130 3.12 -13.49 -0.55
N LEU A 131 4.31 -13.77 -1.09
CA LEU A 131 4.59 -14.93 -1.94
C LEU A 131 4.98 -16.17 -1.14
N ARG A 132 5.37 -16.01 0.12
CA ARG A 132 5.76 -17.13 0.98
C ARG A 132 4.57 -18.04 1.30
N LYS A 133 4.65 -19.32 0.94
CA LYS A 133 3.61 -20.33 1.23
C LYS A 133 3.52 -20.60 2.75
N PRO A 134 2.29 -20.70 3.32
CA PRO A 134 2.08 -21.15 4.69
C PRO A 134 2.65 -22.56 4.85
N GLY A 135 3.39 -22.83 5.93
CA GLY A 135 3.98 -24.15 6.18
C GLY A 135 5.39 -24.37 5.60
N SER A 136 5.98 -23.37 4.93
CA SER A 136 7.41 -23.40 4.57
C SER A 136 8.31 -23.09 5.78
N HIS A 137 8.22 -23.91 6.82
CA HIS A 137 9.27 -24.05 7.83
C HIS A 137 10.34 -24.99 7.26
N HIS A 138 11.18 -24.48 6.35
CA HIS A 138 12.43 -25.16 6.00
C HIS A 138 13.57 -24.16 6.16
N GLU A 139 14.45 -24.52 7.08
CA GLU A 139 15.85 -24.15 7.28
C GLU A 139 16.40 -22.96 6.51
N ARG A 140 16.87 -21.96 7.27
CA ARG A 140 18.15 -21.31 6.98
C ARG A 140 18.87 -21.06 8.32
N GLY A 141 19.36 -22.16 8.89
CA GLY A 141 20.61 -22.18 9.66
C GLY A 141 21.75 -22.49 8.69
N GLY A 142 22.94 -21.92 8.94
CA GLY A 142 24.10 -21.94 8.04
C GLY A 142 24.16 -20.67 7.19
N PHE A 143 25.03 -19.69 7.45
CA PHE A 143 26.42 -19.73 7.93
C PHE A 143 26.69 -18.65 8.97
#